data_AF-A0AAF0MIN2-F1
#
_entry.id   AF-A0AAF0MIN2-F1
#
_cell.length_a   1.000
_cell.length_b   1.000
_cell.length_c   1.000
_cell.angle_alpha   90.00
_cell.angle_beta   90.00
_cell.angle_gamma   90.00
#
_symmetry.space_group_name_H-M   'P 1'
#
loop_
_entity.id
_entity.type
_entity.pdbx_description
1 polymer ?
#
loop_
_entity_poly.entity_id
_entity_poly.type
_entity_poly.pdbx_seq_one_letter_code
_entity_poly.pdbx_strand_id
1 'polypeptide(L)'
;MPSMTTDNNGNLHAPKGTPGGGRFMQQFRQGSDVALTETAPTAEFHQVTFNTVELGDEAVDGSSSMGFVIGKDITDGVRRLILHNGSKIRFDADAGPFEIRRRVQPLPYVAESHDYWDNVAAARDPRQSVEVLQQIVETEAEDDFMLAIVEHPKATPAMLDKASRHNSLQVREAALSREDVWMETLFRLQREARERAEEERTLLGEEGISPNTRYREQAISALQSQADKAESIIWRRLA
;
A
#
# COMPACT_ATOMS: atom_id res chain seq x y z
N MET A 1 11.69 43.38 0.59
CA MET A 1 11.46 42.05 0.00
C MET A 1 12.43 41.89 -1.16
N PRO A 2 13.39 40.95 -1.11
CA PRO A 2 14.36 40.78 -2.20
C PRO A 2 13.68 40.11 -3.41
N SER A 3 13.83 40.68 -4.61
CA SER A 3 13.25 40.12 -5.83
C SER A 3 14.17 39.02 -6.39
N MET A 4 13.58 37.88 -6.72
CA MET A 4 14.28 36.81 -7.45
C MET A 4 14.45 37.22 -8.92
N THR A 5 15.56 36.84 -9.53
CA THR A 5 15.79 36.98 -10.98
C THR A 5 15.95 35.59 -11.58
N THR A 6 15.15 35.30 -12.60
CA THR A 6 15.21 34.08 -13.42
C THR A 6 16.08 34.34 -14.64
N ASP A 7 16.91 33.37 -15.03
CA ASP A 7 17.63 33.43 -16.30
C ASP A 7 16.72 33.06 -17.48
N ASN A 8 17.23 33.23 -18.71
CA ASN A 8 16.48 32.96 -19.95
C ASN A 8 16.12 31.47 -20.15
N ASN A 9 16.54 30.58 -19.26
CA ASN A 9 16.20 29.16 -19.27
C ASN A 9 15.22 28.78 -18.15
N GLY A 10 14.70 29.75 -17.39
CA GLY A 10 13.72 29.51 -16.32
C GLY A 10 14.33 28.94 -15.03
N ASN A 11 15.66 28.93 -14.88
CA ASN A 11 16.30 28.46 -13.66
C ASN A 11 16.38 29.59 -12.62
N LEU A 12 15.95 29.27 -11.40
CA LEU A 12 16.04 30.15 -10.24
C LEU A 12 17.46 30.07 -9.65
N HIS A 13 18.21 31.17 -9.74
CA HIS A 13 19.51 31.29 -9.08
C HIS A 13 19.35 31.92 -7.69
N ALA A 14 20.07 31.39 -6.71
CA ALA A 14 20.15 32.00 -5.39
C ALA A 14 20.74 33.43 -5.48
N PRO A 15 20.25 34.39 -4.67
CA PRO A 15 20.70 35.77 -4.72
C PRO A 15 22.21 35.88 -4.46
N LYS A 16 22.92 36.66 -5.28
CA LYS A 16 24.35 36.97 -5.11
C LYS A 16 24.56 37.63 -3.74
N GLY A 17 25.19 36.91 -2.81
CA GLY A 17 25.44 37.37 -1.44
C GLY A 17 25.46 36.26 -0.38
N THR A 18 25.12 35.01 -0.71
CA THR A 18 25.25 33.89 0.22
C THR A 18 26.73 33.61 0.51
N PRO A 19 27.19 33.69 1.78
CA PRO A 19 28.56 33.32 2.12
C PRO A 19 28.80 31.87 1.74
N GLY A 20 29.86 31.61 0.99
CA GLY A 20 30.26 30.27 0.58
C GLY A 20 30.41 29.37 1.80
N GLY A 21 29.55 28.35 1.91
CA GLY A 21 29.60 27.31 2.93
C GLY A 21 30.77 26.35 2.71
N GLY A 22 31.99 26.88 2.80
CA GLY A 22 33.20 26.11 3.03
C GLY A 22 33.63 26.25 4.48
N ARG A 23 33.94 25.13 5.13
CA ARG A 23 34.59 24.98 6.45
C ARG A 23 33.70 25.16 7.69
N PHE A 24 32.97 24.09 8.02
CA PHE A 24 32.73 23.70 9.42
C PHE A 24 33.46 22.38 9.69
N MET A 25 34.75 22.49 9.99
CA MET A 25 35.56 21.43 10.58
C MET A 25 36.24 22.03 11.80
N GLN A 26 36.23 21.27 12.90
CA GLN A 26 36.82 21.54 14.22
C GLN A 26 36.02 22.44 15.16
N GLN A 27 35.22 21.82 16.01
CA GLN A 27 35.44 21.79 17.47
C GLN A 27 34.37 20.92 18.12
N PHE A 28 34.59 19.60 18.18
CA PHE A 28 33.97 18.77 19.20
C PHE A 28 35.06 18.31 20.17
N ARG A 29 34.83 18.65 21.44
CA ARG A 29 35.69 18.31 22.57
C ARG A 29 35.70 16.80 22.77
N GLN A 30 36.91 16.25 22.89
CA GLN A 30 37.17 14.99 23.59
C GLN A 30 36.58 15.06 25.01
N GLY A 31 35.84 14.02 25.41
CA GLY A 31 35.46 13.82 26.80
C GLY A 31 34.02 13.38 27.03
N SER A 32 33.62 12.25 26.45
CA SER A 32 32.68 11.30 27.06
C SER A 32 32.63 10.06 26.17
N ASP A 33 33.34 9.01 26.58
CA ASP A 33 33.19 7.68 26.01
C ASP A 33 31.80 7.16 26.38
N VAL A 34 30.79 7.49 25.57
CA VAL A 34 29.53 6.76 25.57
C VAL A 34 29.75 5.55 24.67
N ALA A 35 30.11 4.43 25.29
CA ALA A 35 30.10 3.14 24.63
C ALA A 35 28.65 2.76 24.32
N LEU A 36 28.12 3.23 23.19
CA LEU A 36 26.90 2.69 22.58
C LEU A 36 27.29 1.43 21.80
N THR A 37 27.63 0.38 22.52
CA THR A 37 27.48 -0.99 22.00
C THR A 37 26.04 -1.42 22.27
N GLU A 38 25.08 -0.74 21.65
CA GLU A 38 23.82 -1.39 21.33
C GLU A 38 24.12 -2.31 20.14
N THR A 39 24.60 -3.52 20.44
CA THR A 39 24.50 -4.61 19.47
C THR A 39 23.03 -4.74 19.13
N ALA A 40 22.64 -4.23 17.96
CA ALA A 40 21.30 -4.40 17.45
C ALA A 40 20.93 -5.88 17.61
N PRO A 41 19.74 -6.20 18.15
CA PRO A 41 19.36 -7.58 18.41
C PRO A 41 19.60 -8.39 17.14
N THR A 42 20.42 -9.43 17.26
CA THR A 42 20.74 -10.33 16.14
C THR A 42 19.42 -10.89 15.69
N ALA A 43 19.01 -10.52 14.48
CA ALA A 43 17.68 -10.85 14.00
C ALA A 43 17.54 -12.38 13.92
N GLU A 44 16.67 -12.94 14.76
CA GLU A 44 16.50 -14.38 14.88
C GLU A 44 15.75 -14.93 13.66
N PHE A 45 16.25 -16.05 13.14
CA PHE A 45 15.56 -16.80 12.10
C PHE A 45 14.52 -17.72 12.74
N HIS A 46 13.31 -17.71 12.21
CA HIS A 46 12.21 -18.56 12.64
C HIS A 46 11.85 -19.54 11.53
N GLN A 47 11.69 -20.80 11.91
CA GLN A 47 11.14 -21.84 11.03
C GLN A 47 9.62 -21.69 11.01
N VAL A 48 9.07 -21.38 9.84
CA VAL A 48 7.63 -21.18 9.63
C VAL A 48 7.12 -22.01 8.47
N THR A 49 5.81 -22.25 8.45
CA THR A 49 5.11 -22.80 7.29
C THR A 49 4.48 -21.68 6.46
N PHE A 50 4.04 -22.01 5.24
CA PHE A 50 3.32 -21.06 4.38
C PHE A 50 2.10 -20.42 5.07
N ASN A 51 1.43 -21.16 5.94
CA ASN A 51 0.24 -20.66 6.63
C ASN A 51 0.57 -19.71 7.78
N THR A 52 1.73 -19.89 8.42
CA THR A 52 2.15 -19.15 9.62
C THR A 52 3.02 -17.94 9.32
N VAL A 53 3.42 -17.74 8.07
CA VAL A 53 4.12 -16.51 7.65
C VAL A 53 3.16 -15.32 7.64
N GLU A 54 3.67 -14.20 8.14
CA GLU A 54 2.94 -12.95 8.34
C GLU A 54 3.43 -11.89 7.37
N LEU A 55 2.60 -10.87 7.13
CA LEU A 55 3.01 -9.71 6.34
C LEU A 55 4.12 -8.94 7.06
N GLY A 56 5.08 -8.45 6.30
CA GLY A 56 6.29 -7.79 6.80
C GLY A 56 7.33 -8.74 7.40
N ASP A 57 7.10 -10.06 7.44
CA ASP A 57 8.17 -11.04 7.65
C ASP A 57 9.16 -10.92 6.47
N GLU A 58 10.45 -11.07 6.74
CA GLU A 58 11.45 -11.08 5.68
C GLU A 58 11.78 -12.51 5.30
N ALA A 59 11.47 -12.84 4.05
CA ALA A 59 11.77 -14.14 3.49
C ALA A 59 13.15 -14.11 2.85
N VAL A 60 13.94 -15.15 3.14
CA VAL A 60 15.26 -15.35 2.56
C VAL A 60 15.22 -16.64 1.76
N ASP A 61 15.26 -16.53 0.44
CA ASP A 61 15.54 -17.68 -0.40
C ASP A 61 17.06 -17.79 -0.53
N GLY A 62 17.61 -18.99 -0.29
CA GLY A 62 19.07 -19.25 -0.21
C GLY A 62 19.87 -18.85 -1.45
N SER A 63 19.20 -18.35 -2.49
CA SER A 63 19.72 -17.77 -3.73
C SER A 63 19.92 -16.25 -3.73
N SER A 64 19.87 -15.54 -2.58
CA SER A 64 20.12 -14.08 -2.42
C SER A 64 18.89 -13.16 -2.53
N SER A 65 17.70 -13.70 -2.81
CA SER A 65 16.47 -12.92 -2.82
C SER A 65 15.98 -12.70 -1.38
N MET A 66 16.22 -11.49 -0.87
CA MET A 66 15.69 -10.99 0.39
C MET A 66 14.55 -10.02 0.10
N GLY A 67 13.43 -10.17 0.80
CA GLY A 67 12.36 -9.18 0.74
C GLY A 67 11.27 -9.41 1.77
N PHE A 68 10.55 -8.34 2.08
CA PHE A 68 9.38 -8.36 2.95
C PHE A 68 8.18 -8.98 2.24
N VAL A 69 7.52 -9.92 2.91
CA VAL A 69 6.29 -10.55 2.47
C VAL A 69 5.16 -9.52 2.50
N ILE A 70 4.55 -9.25 1.34
CA ILE A 70 3.42 -8.33 1.19
C ILE A 70 2.12 -9.03 0.79
N GLY A 71 2.19 -10.33 0.47
CA GLY A 71 1.03 -11.12 0.10
C GLY A 71 1.32 -12.61 0.05
N LYS A 72 0.23 -13.39 0.02
CA LYS A 72 0.22 -14.84 -0.11
C LYS A 72 -0.77 -15.21 -1.20
N ASP A 73 -0.39 -16.15 -2.06
CA ASP A 73 -1.21 -16.63 -3.17
C ASP A 73 -1.20 -18.17 -3.22
N ILE A 74 -2.36 -18.77 -3.48
CA ILE A 74 -2.49 -20.19 -3.80
C ILE A 74 -3.28 -20.26 -5.11
N THR A 75 -2.57 -20.44 -6.21
CA THR A 75 -3.16 -20.56 -7.55
C THR A 75 -2.68 -21.85 -8.19
N ASP A 76 -3.62 -22.66 -8.67
CA ASP A 76 -3.41 -23.99 -9.28
C ASP A 76 -2.68 -24.97 -8.35
N GLY A 77 -2.98 -24.92 -7.05
CA GLY A 77 -2.34 -25.75 -6.03
C GLY A 77 -0.90 -25.34 -5.68
N VAL A 78 -0.35 -24.31 -6.35
CA VAL A 78 0.99 -23.78 -6.06
C VAL A 78 0.89 -22.64 -5.06
N ARG A 79 1.64 -22.75 -3.96
CA ARG A 79 1.73 -21.73 -2.91
C ARG A 79 2.84 -20.74 -3.24
N ARG A 80 2.56 -19.44 -3.10
CA ARG A 80 3.49 -18.35 -3.43
C ARG A 80 3.48 -17.28 -2.36
N LEU A 81 4.67 -16.88 -1.91
CA LEU A 81 4.85 -15.62 -1.18
C LEU A 81 5.18 -14.53 -2.17
N ILE A 82 4.53 -13.38 -2.02
CA ILE A 82 4.76 -12.19 -2.83
C ILE A 82 5.61 -11.23 -2.00
N LEU A 83 6.78 -10.86 -2.52
CA LEU A 83 7.68 -9.91 -1.87
C LEU A 83 7.50 -8.51 -2.45
N HIS A 84 7.80 -7.48 -1.65
CA HIS A 84 7.64 -6.08 -2.07
C HIS A 84 8.43 -5.72 -3.34
N ASN A 85 9.58 -6.36 -3.56
CA ASN A 85 10.40 -6.15 -4.77
C ASN A 85 9.87 -6.88 -6.02
N GLY A 86 8.63 -7.36 -5.99
CA GLY A 86 7.98 -8.09 -7.09
C GLY A 86 8.38 -9.57 -7.20
N SER A 87 9.36 -10.03 -6.41
CA SER A 87 9.77 -11.43 -6.40
C SER A 87 8.67 -12.33 -5.82
N LYS A 88 8.65 -13.59 -6.29
CA LYS A 88 7.72 -14.61 -5.78
C LYS A 88 8.50 -15.84 -5.35
N ILE A 89 8.40 -16.22 -4.07
CA ILE A 89 8.95 -17.48 -3.58
C ILE A 89 7.89 -18.55 -3.74
N ARG A 90 8.21 -19.62 -4.47
CA ARG A 90 7.29 -20.72 -4.76
C ARG A 90 7.55 -21.87 -3.79
N PHE A 91 6.47 -22.49 -3.33
CA PHE A 91 6.52 -23.65 -2.46
C PHE A 91 5.67 -24.77 -3.06
N ASP A 92 6.22 -25.98 -3.03
CA ASP A 92 5.45 -27.19 -3.32
C ASP A 92 4.38 -27.40 -2.23
N ALA A 93 3.32 -28.14 -2.57
CA ALA A 93 2.18 -28.35 -1.67
C ALA A 93 2.58 -29.05 -0.36
N ASP A 94 3.62 -29.88 -0.42
CA ASP A 94 4.24 -30.66 0.66
C ASP A 94 5.53 -30.04 1.19
N ALA A 95 5.87 -28.80 0.79
CA ALA A 95 7.05 -28.11 1.30
C ALA A 95 7.03 -28.04 2.84
N GLY A 96 8.15 -28.43 3.44
CA GLY A 96 8.37 -28.33 4.88
C GLY A 96 8.49 -26.88 5.36
N PRO A 97 8.80 -26.68 6.65
CA PRO A 97 9.11 -25.35 7.17
C PRO A 97 10.27 -24.70 6.43
N PHE A 98 10.25 -23.37 6.36
CA PHE A 98 11.32 -22.55 5.80
C PHE A 98 11.68 -21.41 6.75
N GLU A 99 12.86 -20.83 6.56
CA GLU A 99 13.37 -19.76 7.41
C GLU A 99 12.85 -18.40 6.97
N ILE A 100 12.37 -17.64 7.94
CA ILE A 100 12.10 -16.22 7.80
C ILE A 100 12.83 -15.46 8.90
N ARG A 101 12.96 -14.16 8.71
CA ARG A 101 13.35 -13.23 9.75
C ARG A 101 12.12 -12.45 10.19
N ARG A 102 11.62 -12.80 11.38
CA ARG A 102 10.43 -12.16 11.95
C ARG A 102 10.83 -10.88 12.66
N ARG A 103 10.19 -9.78 12.29
CA ARG A 103 10.44 -8.48 12.89
C ARG A 103 9.50 -8.25 14.06
N VAL A 104 10.04 -7.70 15.15
CA VAL A 104 9.24 -7.24 16.30
C VAL A 104 8.74 -5.81 16.07
N GLN A 105 9.53 -4.99 15.37
CA GLN A 105 9.20 -3.59 15.05
C GLN A 105 8.58 -3.49 13.65
N PRO A 106 7.69 -2.52 13.40
CA PRO A 106 7.14 -2.30 12.06
C PRO A 106 8.24 -1.95 11.06
N LEU A 107 7.94 -2.17 9.78
CA LEU A 107 8.71 -1.59 8.69
C LEU A 107 8.62 -0.06 8.73
N PRO A 108 9.75 0.65 8.53
CA PRO A 108 9.75 2.10 8.53
C PRO A 108 8.99 2.61 7.31
N TYR A 109 8.09 3.57 7.53
CA TYR A 109 7.49 4.37 6.47
C TYR A 109 8.25 5.69 6.38
N VAL A 110 8.70 6.05 5.18
CA VAL A 110 9.46 7.29 4.93
C VAL A 110 8.80 8.02 3.76
N ALA A 111 7.99 9.04 4.06
CA ALA A 111 7.16 9.72 3.07
C ALA A 111 7.96 10.30 1.88
N GLU A 112 9.19 10.77 2.12
CA GLU A 112 10.06 11.32 1.08
C GLU A 112 10.93 10.26 0.37
N SER A 113 10.78 8.98 0.72
CA SER A 113 11.55 7.90 0.10
C SER A 113 11.18 7.72 -1.36
N HIS A 114 12.17 7.42 -2.19
CA HIS A 114 11.96 7.02 -3.58
C HIS A 114 11.68 5.52 -3.73
N ASP A 115 11.81 4.75 -2.65
CA ASP A 115 11.56 3.31 -2.62
C ASP A 115 10.08 3.04 -2.36
N TYR A 116 9.27 3.26 -3.41
CA TYR A 116 7.81 3.10 -3.40
C TYR A 116 7.34 1.79 -2.74
N TRP A 117 7.96 0.68 -3.14
CA TRP A 117 7.57 -0.65 -2.67
C TRP A 117 7.92 -0.92 -1.21
N ASP A 118 8.96 -0.28 -0.67
CA ASP A 118 9.30 -0.38 0.75
C ASP A 118 8.22 0.30 1.59
N ASN A 119 7.73 1.45 1.13
CA ASN A 119 6.63 2.16 1.78
C ASN A 119 5.31 1.39 1.67
N VAL A 120 5.00 0.76 0.52
CA VAL A 120 3.82 -0.12 0.40
C VAL A 120 3.95 -1.32 1.34
N ALA A 121 5.13 -1.91 1.48
CA ALA A 121 5.38 -2.97 2.46
C ALA A 121 5.15 -2.49 3.89
N ALA A 122 5.59 -1.27 4.21
CA ALA A 122 5.36 -0.63 5.51
C ALA A 122 3.87 -0.35 5.78
N ALA A 123 3.09 -0.02 4.74
CA ALA A 123 1.65 0.16 4.83
C ALA A 123 0.90 -1.17 5.07
N ARG A 124 1.42 -2.29 4.56
CA ARG A 124 0.87 -3.65 4.73
C ARG A 124 1.30 -4.35 6.02
N ASP A 125 2.31 -3.82 6.72
CA ASP A 125 2.84 -4.43 7.93
C ASP A 125 1.84 -4.32 9.10
N PRO A 126 1.29 -5.44 9.63
CA PRO A 126 0.28 -5.41 10.68
C PRO A 126 0.78 -4.77 11.98
N ARG A 127 2.10 -4.66 12.16
CA ARG A 127 2.73 -4.00 13.30
C ARG A 127 2.70 -2.48 13.19
N GLN A 128 2.33 -1.92 12.04
CA GLN A 128 2.29 -0.48 11.82
C GLN A 128 1.33 0.23 12.78
N SER A 129 1.66 1.46 13.15
CA SER A 129 0.82 2.28 14.04
C SER A 129 -0.35 2.89 13.28
N VAL A 130 -1.45 3.20 13.99
CA VAL A 130 -2.62 3.84 13.38
C VAL A 130 -2.26 5.23 12.85
N GLU A 131 -1.36 5.94 13.52
CA GLU A 131 -0.89 7.28 13.14
C GLU A 131 -0.17 7.26 11.78
N VAL A 132 0.70 6.26 11.56
CA VAL A 132 1.39 6.10 10.27
C VAL A 132 0.41 5.72 9.16
N LEU A 133 -0.56 4.83 9.43
CA LEU A 133 -1.60 4.49 8.47
C LEU A 133 -2.48 5.70 8.12
N GLN A 134 -2.76 6.56 9.12
CA GLN A 134 -3.50 7.81 8.92
C GLN A 134 -2.71 8.78 8.04
N GLN A 135 -1.40 8.90 8.28
CA GLN A 135 -0.52 9.69 7.43
C GLN A 135 -0.54 9.17 5.99
N ILE A 136 -0.39 7.85 5.78
CA ILE A 136 -0.41 7.24 4.44
C ILE A 136 -1.72 7.55 3.71
N VAL A 137 -2.89 7.36 4.34
CA VAL A 137 -4.17 7.66 3.70
C VAL A 137 -4.40 9.17 3.47
N GLU A 138 -3.58 10.02 4.08
CA GLU A 138 -3.60 11.48 3.91
C GLU A 138 -2.68 12.00 2.83
N THR A 139 -1.53 11.35 2.62
CA THR A 139 -0.51 11.81 1.67
C THR A 139 -0.54 11.03 0.37
N GLU A 140 -0.86 9.75 0.41
CA GLU A 140 -0.79 8.85 -0.75
C GLU A 140 -2.12 8.78 -1.50
N ALA A 141 -2.03 8.69 -2.82
CA ALA A 141 -3.19 8.58 -3.71
C ALA A 141 -3.19 7.29 -4.54
N GLU A 142 -2.07 6.56 -4.60
CA GLU A 142 -1.95 5.36 -5.43
C GLU A 142 -2.77 4.19 -4.89
N ASP A 143 -3.24 3.32 -5.78
CA ASP A 143 -4.13 2.21 -5.42
C ASP A 143 -3.47 1.16 -4.54
N ASP A 144 -2.18 0.87 -4.70
CA ASP A 144 -1.46 -0.07 -3.84
C ASP A 144 -1.46 0.37 -2.37
N PHE A 145 -1.32 1.67 -2.10
CA PHE A 145 -1.43 2.22 -0.75
C PHE A 145 -2.87 2.15 -0.25
N MET A 146 -3.85 2.54 -1.05
CA MET A 146 -5.25 2.47 -0.64
C MET A 146 -5.70 1.04 -0.38
N LEU A 147 -5.23 0.09 -1.19
CA LEU A 147 -5.48 -1.34 -1.00
C LEU A 147 -4.81 -1.83 0.29
N ALA A 148 -3.55 -1.46 0.53
CA ALA A 148 -2.84 -1.78 1.76
C ALA A 148 -3.61 -1.26 2.99
N ILE A 149 -4.09 -0.02 2.96
CA ILE A 149 -4.90 0.56 4.04
C ILE A 149 -6.20 -0.21 4.23
N VAL A 150 -6.93 -0.52 3.16
CA VAL A 150 -8.22 -1.22 3.26
C VAL A 150 -8.06 -2.66 3.79
N GLU A 151 -6.98 -3.34 3.43
CA GLU A 151 -6.68 -4.69 3.90
C GLU A 151 -6.08 -4.70 5.31
N HIS A 152 -5.62 -3.56 5.83
CA HIS A 152 -4.88 -3.49 7.09
C HIS A 152 -5.76 -3.86 8.30
N PRO A 153 -5.28 -4.69 9.25
CA PRO A 153 -6.07 -5.12 10.41
C PRO A 153 -6.43 -3.97 11.36
N LYS A 154 -5.65 -2.89 11.37
CA LYS A 154 -5.87 -1.68 12.19
C LYS A 154 -6.55 -0.53 11.44
N ALA A 155 -7.05 -0.77 10.22
CA ALA A 155 -7.74 0.27 9.46
C ALA A 155 -8.98 0.75 10.23
N THR A 156 -9.13 2.06 10.38
CA THR A 156 -10.32 2.63 11.03
C THR A 156 -11.44 2.82 10.00
N PRO A 157 -12.72 2.88 10.42
CA PRO A 157 -13.82 3.16 9.50
C PRO A 157 -13.63 4.46 8.68
N ALA A 158 -12.99 5.48 9.27
CA ALA A 158 -12.67 6.73 8.58
C ALA A 158 -11.61 6.52 7.47
N MET A 159 -10.57 5.71 7.75
CA MET A 159 -9.59 5.32 6.74
C MET A 159 -10.23 4.51 5.61
N LEU A 160 -11.13 3.58 5.95
CA LEU A 160 -11.87 2.78 4.96
C LEU A 160 -12.78 3.65 4.10
N ASP A 161 -13.53 4.60 4.68
CA ASP A 161 -14.33 5.54 3.89
C ASP A 161 -13.44 6.33 2.92
N LYS A 162 -12.31 6.86 3.40
CA LYS A 162 -11.40 7.65 2.58
C LYS A 162 -10.78 6.82 1.44
N ALA A 163 -10.20 5.67 1.76
CA ALA A 163 -9.58 4.80 0.77
C ALA A 163 -10.59 4.26 -0.26
N SER A 164 -11.83 3.95 0.15
CA SER A 164 -12.89 3.48 -0.74
C SER A 164 -13.40 4.53 -1.75
N ARG A 165 -12.94 5.79 -1.67
CA ARG A 165 -13.19 6.82 -2.69
C ARG A 165 -12.24 6.71 -3.88
N HIS A 166 -11.23 5.85 -3.80
CA HIS A 166 -10.30 5.61 -4.89
C HIS A 166 -11.02 5.01 -6.13
N ASN A 167 -10.49 5.28 -7.32
CA ASN A 167 -11.10 4.84 -8.58
C ASN A 167 -10.90 3.36 -8.90
N SER A 168 -9.92 2.72 -8.26
CA SER A 168 -9.63 1.29 -8.43
C SER A 168 -10.80 0.44 -7.94
N LEU A 169 -11.32 -0.41 -8.83
CA LEU A 169 -12.35 -1.39 -8.48
C LEU A 169 -11.87 -2.34 -7.39
N GLN A 170 -10.60 -2.73 -7.42
CA GLN A 170 -10.02 -3.64 -6.43
C GLN A 170 -10.05 -3.04 -5.02
N VAL A 171 -9.69 -1.76 -4.87
CA VAL A 171 -9.75 -1.05 -3.58
C VAL A 171 -11.19 -0.99 -3.05
N ARG A 172 -12.15 -0.65 -3.92
CA ARG A 172 -13.57 -0.57 -3.56
C ARG A 172 -14.14 -1.93 -3.16
N GLU A 173 -13.76 -2.98 -3.88
CA GLU A 173 -14.18 -4.35 -3.57
C GLU A 173 -13.58 -4.88 -2.26
N ALA A 174 -12.31 -4.57 -2.00
CA ALA A 174 -11.66 -4.86 -0.73
C ALA A 174 -12.41 -4.15 0.42
N ALA A 175 -12.81 -2.89 0.22
CA ALA A 175 -13.58 -2.14 1.23
C ALA A 175 -14.95 -2.79 1.47
N LEU A 176 -15.65 -3.24 0.44
CA LEU A 176 -16.91 -3.99 0.60
C LEU A 176 -16.74 -5.34 1.34
N SER A 177 -15.52 -5.84 1.48
CA SER A 177 -15.25 -7.09 2.21
C SER A 177 -14.99 -6.85 3.70
N ARG A 178 -14.96 -5.58 4.14
CA ARG A 178 -14.71 -5.16 5.51
C ARG A 178 -15.99 -5.04 6.33
N GLU A 179 -16.00 -5.60 7.54
CA GLU A 179 -17.15 -5.58 8.44
C GLU A 179 -17.33 -4.21 9.14
N ASP A 180 -16.24 -3.48 9.32
CA ASP A 180 -16.14 -2.21 10.05
C ASP A 180 -16.45 -0.97 9.21
N VAL A 181 -16.77 -1.12 7.92
CA VAL A 181 -17.17 0.00 7.05
C VAL A 181 -18.48 0.62 7.51
N TRP A 182 -18.58 1.95 7.50
CA TRP A 182 -19.81 2.67 7.85
C TRP A 182 -20.97 2.40 6.87
N MET A 183 -22.20 2.45 7.36
CA MET A 183 -23.40 2.28 6.53
C MET A 183 -23.46 3.33 5.42
N GLU A 184 -23.12 4.58 5.73
CA GLU A 184 -23.07 5.69 4.79
C GLU A 184 -22.07 5.44 3.65
N THR A 185 -20.91 4.86 3.97
CA THR A 185 -19.91 4.44 2.99
C THR A 185 -20.45 3.36 2.07
N LEU A 186 -21.17 2.36 2.60
CA LEU A 186 -21.81 1.31 1.79
C LEU A 186 -22.85 1.87 0.82
N PHE A 187 -23.75 2.75 1.30
CA PHE A 187 -24.75 3.40 0.46
C PHE A 187 -24.10 4.25 -0.64
N ARG A 188 -23.03 4.99 -0.30
CA ARG A 188 -22.27 5.77 -1.28
C ARG A 188 -21.65 4.86 -2.34
N LEU A 189 -20.96 3.79 -1.93
CA LEU A 189 -20.33 2.84 -2.85
C LEU A 189 -21.35 2.20 -3.80
N GLN A 190 -22.51 1.78 -3.27
CA GLN A 190 -23.60 1.23 -4.06
C GLN A 190 -24.09 2.23 -5.12
N ARG A 191 -24.39 3.46 -4.71
CA ARG A 191 -24.88 4.51 -5.61
C ARG A 191 -23.86 4.83 -6.70
N GLU A 192 -22.62 5.12 -6.32
CA GLU A 192 -21.55 5.46 -7.27
C GLU A 192 -21.27 4.31 -8.25
N ALA A 193 -21.36 3.06 -7.80
CA ALA A 193 -21.19 1.90 -8.69
C ALA A 193 -22.33 1.81 -9.72
N ARG A 194 -23.59 2.05 -9.31
CA ARG A 194 -24.74 2.09 -10.24
C ARG A 194 -24.63 3.24 -11.23
N GLU A 195 -24.29 4.44 -10.76
CA GLU A 195 -24.12 5.63 -11.61
C GLU A 195 -23.05 5.41 -12.68
N ARG A 196 -21.85 4.95 -12.29
CA ARG A 196 -20.76 4.66 -13.25
C ARG A 196 -21.13 3.55 -14.23
N ALA A 197 -21.87 2.53 -13.80
CA ALA A 197 -22.32 1.46 -14.70
C ALA A 197 -23.27 2.00 -15.79
N GLU A 198 -24.13 2.96 -15.44
CA GLU A 198 -25.07 3.58 -16.37
C GLU A 198 -24.37 4.57 -17.32
N GLU A 199 -23.40 5.33 -16.82
CA GLU A 199 -22.54 6.18 -17.65
C GLU A 199 -21.81 5.35 -18.71
N GLU A 200 -21.19 4.22 -18.31
CA GLU A 200 -20.51 3.32 -19.24
C GLU A 200 -21.46 2.69 -20.27
N ARG A 201 -22.70 2.37 -19.90
CA ARG A 201 -23.72 1.91 -20.87
C ARG A 201 -24.09 2.98 -21.88
N THR A 202 -24.26 4.21 -21.41
CA THR A 202 -24.60 5.35 -22.27
C THR A 202 -23.50 5.57 -23.30
N LEU A 203 -22.24 5.62 -22.84
CA LEU A 203 -21.06 5.73 -23.71
C LEU A 203 -20.99 4.58 -24.72
N LEU A 204 -21.24 3.33 -24.28
CA LEU A 204 -21.24 2.17 -25.17
C LEU A 204 -22.33 2.27 -26.26
N GLY A 205 -23.50 2.80 -25.92
CA GLY A 205 -24.59 3.05 -26.87
C GLY A 205 -24.28 4.14 -27.90
N GLU A 206 -23.59 5.20 -27.46
CA GLU A 206 -23.19 6.33 -28.32
C GLU A 206 -22.03 5.99 -29.26
N GLU A 207 -21.05 5.20 -28.81
CA GLU A 207 -19.86 4.83 -29.60
C GLU A 207 -20.16 3.85 -30.76
N GLY A 208 -21.28 3.13 -30.71
CA GLY A 208 -21.62 2.10 -31.69
C GLY A 208 -20.70 0.88 -31.63
N ILE A 209 -20.23 0.38 -32.78
CA ILE A 209 -19.33 -0.79 -32.83
C ILE A 209 -17.89 -0.33 -32.58
N SER A 210 -17.44 -0.45 -31.33
CA SER A 210 -16.09 -0.12 -30.90
C SER A 210 -15.27 -1.40 -30.65
N PRO A 211 -13.97 -1.46 -31.02
CA PRO A 211 -13.08 -2.53 -30.57
C PRO A 211 -13.03 -2.67 -29.03
N ASN A 212 -13.41 -1.62 -28.30
CA ASN A 212 -13.42 -1.60 -26.83
C ASN A 212 -14.74 -2.08 -26.21
N THR A 213 -15.76 -2.42 -27.00
CA THR A 213 -17.08 -2.86 -26.50
C THR A 213 -16.97 -3.92 -25.41
N ARG A 214 -16.16 -4.96 -25.62
CA ARG A 214 -15.97 -6.04 -24.65
C ARG A 214 -15.39 -5.57 -23.32
N TYR A 215 -14.46 -4.61 -23.33
CA TYR A 215 -13.88 -4.06 -22.11
C TYR A 215 -14.88 -3.21 -21.33
N ARG A 216 -15.69 -2.40 -22.03
CA ARG A 216 -16.77 -1.62 -21.40
C ARG A 216 -17.84 -2.53 -20.80
N GLU A 217 -18.25 -3.58 -21.51
CA GLU A 217 -19.20 -4.58 -20.98
C GLU A 217 -18.67 -5.25 -19.71
N GLN A 218 -17.39 -5.59 -19.67
CA GLN A 218 -16.73 -6.13 -18.48
C GLN A 218 -16.72 -5.12 -17.33
N ALA A 219 -16.42 -3.85 -17.61
CA ALA A 219 -16.43 -2.78 -16.61
C ALA A 219 -17.85 -2.55 -16.04
N ILE A 220 -18.87 -2.51 -16.90
CA ILE A 220 -20.28 -2.42 -16.50
C ILE A 220 -20.65 -3.60 -15.59
N SER A 221 -20.31 -4.82 -15.99
CA SER A 221 -20.59 -6.02 -15.19
C SER A 221 -19.88 -5.98 -13.83
N ALA A 222 -18.64 -5.50 -13.76
CA ALA A 222 -17.90 -5.37 -12.52
C ALA A 222 -18.52 -4.33 -11.58
N LEU A 223 -18.93 -3.17 -12.11
CA LEU A 223 -19.61 -2.12 -11.35
C LEU A 223 -20.98 -2.57 -10.83
N GLN A 224 -21.75 -3.30 -11.63
CA GLN A 224 -23.02 -3.89 -11.17
C GLN A 224 -22.80 -4.88 -10.03
N SER A 225 -21.82 -5.78 -10.17
CA SER A 225 -21.47 -6.72 -9.11
C SER A 225 -21.08 -6.01 -7.81
N GLN A 226 -20.34 -4.90 -7.88
CA GLN A 226 -20.02 -4.08 -6.71
C GLN A 226 -21.27 -3.47 -6.06
N ALA A 227 -22.19 -2.93 -6.87
CA ALA A 227 -23.44 -2.38 -6.37
C ALA A 227 -24.30 -3.44 -5.66
N ASP A 228 -24.43 -4.62 -6.25
CA ASP A 228 -25.21 -5.73 -5.70
C ASP A 228 -24.59 -6.29 -4.41
N LYS A 229 -23.24 -6.36 -4.37
CA LYS A 229 -22.50 -6.73 -3.16
C LYS A 229 -22.75 -5.73 -2.03
N ALA A 230 -22.68 -4.43 -2.31
CA ALA A 230 -22.96 -3.38 -1.34
C ALA A 230 -24.40 -3.47 -0.82
N GLU A 231 -25.38 -3.66 -1.72
CA GLU A 231 -26.79 -3.84 -1.38
C GLU A 231 -27.02 -5.04 -0.46
N SER A 232 -26.41 -6.18 -0.78
CA SER A 232 -26.51 -7.39 0.03
C SER A 232 -25.95 -7.19 1.45
N ILE A 233 -24.85 -6.44 1.60
CA ILE A 233 -24.29 -6.11 2.92
C ILE A 233 -25.24 -5.18 3.68
N ILE A 234 -25.77 -4.16 3.02
CA ILE A 234 -26.72 -3.21 3.62
C ILE A 234 -27.94 -3.96 4.17
N TRP A 235 -28.57 -4.82 3.37
CA TRP A 235 -29.74 -5.58 3.81
C TRP A 235 -29.42 -6.52 4.97
N ARG A 236 -28.27 -7.19 4.94
CA ARG A 236 -27.84 -8.07 6.05
C ARG A 236 -27.61 -7.32 7.35
N ARG A 237 -27.25 -6.03 7.32
CA ARG A 237 -27.02 -5.21 8.52
C ARG A 237 -28.30 -4.55 9.05
N LEU A 238 -29.33 -4.41 8.22
CA LEU A 238 -30.62 -3.83 8.59
C LEU A 238 -31.64 -4.86 9.09
N ALA A 239 -31.47 -6.13 8.74
CA ALA A 239 -32.29 -7.26 9.18
C ALA A 239 -31.94 -7.70 10.60
#